data_AF-A0A1E8PPG1-F1
#
_entry.id   AF-A0A1E8PPG1-F1
#
_cell.length_a   1.000
_cell.length_b   1.000
_cell.length_c   1.000
_cell.angle_alpha   90.00
_cell.angle_beta   90.00
_cell.angle_gamma   90.00
#
_symmetry.space_group_name_H-M   'P 1'
#
loop_
_entity.id
_entity.type
_entity.pdbx_description
1 polymer ?
#
loop_
_entity_poly.entity_id
_entity_poly.type
_entity_poly.pdbx_seq_one_letter_code
_entity_poly.pdbx_strand_id
1 'polypeptide(L)'
;MWGDERPVPSELEAARMSKDQIRHYGLGGAYQKRWNKVTKIRTELQTELLEAEAIWGRTVYEKFEPVFKLQQELFSSVQIFLLACDPNESKQARDANQDIFTKGRDILYNRSLEKPDPFTKDITNAIKTIEDFLRPHLKK
;
A
#
# COMPACT_ATOMS: atom_id res chain seq x y z
N MET A 1 -6.77 -18.14 -6.59
CA MET A 1 -8.02 -18.07 -5.79
C MET A 1 -7.70 -17.28 -4.52
N TRP A 2 -8.37 -16.15 -4.25
CA TRP A 2 -7.97 -15.20 -3.19
C TRP A 2 -8.74 -15.44 -1.86
N GLY A 3 -9.32 -16.65 -1.71
CA GLY A 3 -10.22 -17.00 -0.61
C GLY A 3 -9.55 -16.97 0.75
N ASP A 4 -8.30 -17.43 0.85
CA ASP A 4 -7.60 -17.61 2.13
C ASP A 4 -7.16 -16.29 2.79
N GLU A 5 -7.10 -15.18 2.03
CA GLU A 5 -6.67 -13.90 2.59
C GLU A 5 -7.82 -13.13 3.26
N ARG A 6 -9.07 -13.34 2.81
CA ARG A 6 -10.23 -12.56 3.26
C ARG A 6 -10.75 -13.10 4.59
N PRO A 7 -10.63 -12.37 5.71
CA PRO A 7 -11.28 -12.80 6.93
C PRO A 7 -12.80 -12.81 6.75
N VAL A 8 -13.45 -13.78 7.39
CA VAL A 8 -14.90 -13.85 7.49
C VAL A 8 -15.30 -13.26 8.84
N PRO A 9 -16.34 -12.40 8.91
CA PRO A 9 -16.84 -11.91 10.18
C PRO A 9 -17.38 -13.05 11.04
N SER A 10 -17.45 -12.85 12.36
CA SER A 10 -18.04 -13.87 13.26
C SER A 10 -19.50 -14.14 12.92
N GLU A 11 -20.05 -15.30 13.30
CA GLU A 11 -21.45 -15.65 12.98
C GLU A 11 -22.45 -14.58 13.50
N LEU A 12 -22.19 -14.02 14.68
CA LEU A 12 -23.01 -12.97 15.29
C LEU A 12 -22.94 -11.64 14.52
N GLU A 13 -21.77 -11.28 13.99
CA GLU A 13 -21.58 -10.09 13.16
C GLU A 13 -22.19 -10.31 11.77
N ALA A 14 -21.92 -11.47 11.16
CA ALA A 14 -22.44 -11.86 9.85
C ALA A 14 -23.97 -11.85 9.81
N ALA A 15 -24.64 -12.28 10.89
CA ALA A 15 -26.09 -12.24 11.01
C ALA A 15 -26.70 -10.83 10.92
N ARG A 16 -25.90 -9.79 11.20
CA ARG A 16 -26.30 -8.37 11.14
C ARG A 16 -25.85 -7.68 9.85
N MET A 17 -25.19 -8.41 8.94
CA MET A 17 -24.58 -7.86 7.74
C MET A 17 -25.25 -8.42 6.48
N SER A 18 -25.44 -7.54 5.50
CA SER A 18 -25.75 -7.91 4.12
C SER A 18 -24.56 -8.61 3.46
N LYS A 19 -24.83 -9.32 2.36
CA LYS A 19 -23.78 -9.98 1.57
C LYS A 19 -22.70 -9.00 1.09
N ASP A 20 -23.07 -7.77 0.73
CA ASP A 20 -22.12 -6.75 0.31
C ASP A 20 -21.25 -6.26 1.47
N GLN A 21 -21.82 -6.09 2.67
CA GLN A 21 -21.07 -5.76 3.89
C GLN A 21 -20.06 -6.86 4.24
N ILE A 22 -20.45 -8.14 4.14
CA ILE A 22 -19.52 -9.27 4.38
C ILE A 22 -18.39 -9.26 3.34
N ARG A 23 -18.69 -8.99 2.07
CA ARG A 23 -17.68 -8.91 1.01
C ARG A 23 -16.69 -7.78 1.28
N HIS A 24 -17.19 -6.60 1.63
CA HIS A 24 -16.37 -5.43 1.94
C HIS A 24 -15.50 -5.65 3.18
N TYR A 25 -16.04 -6.25 4.24
CA TYR A 25 -15.28 -6.65 5.43
C TYR A 25 -14.09 -7.54 5.06
N GLY A 26 -14.32 -8.59 4.27
CA GLY A 26 -13.26 -9.49 3.83
C GLY A 26 -12.22 -8.79 2.96
N LEU A 27 -12.64 -7.83 2.12
CA LEU A 27 -11.75 -7.02 1.28
C LEU A 27 -10.86 -6.11 2.15
N GLY A 28 -11.45 -5.36 3.08
CA GLY A 28 -10.74 -4.49 4.01
C GLY A 28 -9.74 -5.28 4.85
N GLY A 29 -10.15 -6.44 5.38
CA GLY A 29 -9.27 -7.32 6.14
C GLY A 29 -8.10 -7.89 5.33
N ALA A 30 -8.30 -8.21 4.05
CA ALA A 30 -7.20 -8.64 3.18
C ALA A 30 -6.18 -7.51 2.96
N TYR A 31 -6.64 -6.29 2.66
CA TYR A 31 -5.75 -5.13 2.54
C TYR A 31 -5.04 -4.79 3.85
N GLN A 32 -5.73 -4.88 4.99
CA GLN A 32 -5.11 -4.68 6.30
C GLN A 32 -4.00 -5.70 6.56
N LYS A 33 -4.22 -6.99 6.28
CA LYS A 33 -3.18 -8.03 6.43
C LYS A 33 -1.95 -7.74 5.55
N ARG A 34 -2.17 -7.32 4.30
CA ARG A 34 -1.09 -6.93 3.39
C ARG A 34 -0.34 -5.70 3.91
N TRP A 35 -1.07 -4.70 4.38
CA TRP A 35 -0.49 -3.47 4.91
C TRP A 35 0.31 -3.70 6.20
N ASN A 36 -0.15 -4.60 7.07
CA ASN A 36 0.60 -4.98 8.28
C ASN A 36 2.00 -5.49 7.96
N LYS A 37 2.19 -6.20 6.84
CA LYS A 37 3.52 -6.63 6.38
C LYS A 37 4.38 -5.43 5.98
N VAL A 38 3.80 -4.48 5.25
CA VAL A 38 4.49 -3.23 4.83
C VAL A 38 4.88 -2.42 6.06
N THR A 39 3.95 -2.19 7.00
CA THR A 39 4.21 -1.44 8.24
C THR A 39 5.31 -2.09 9.06
N LYS A 40 5.30 -3.42 9.21
CA LYS A 40 6.35 -4.14 9.95
C LYS A 40 7.73 -3.86 9.37
N ILE A 41 7.91 -4.10 8.06
CA ILE A 41 9.19 -3.85 7.38
C ILE A 41 9.57 -2.37 7.43
N ARG A 42 8.60 -1.46 7.30
CA ARG A 42 8.82 -0.01 7.40
C ARG A 42 9.39 0.39 8.75
N THR A 43 8.87 -0.18 9.85
CA THR A 43 9.36 0.08 11.20
C THR A 43 10.77 -0.47 11.39
N GLU A 44 11.04 -1.70 10.94
CA GLU A 44 12.38 -2.30 11.00
C GLU A 44 13.40 -1.44 10.23
N LEU A 45 13.04 -1.03 9.00
CA LEU A 45 13.86 -0.18 8.16
C LEU A 45 14.10 1.22 8.76
N GLN A 46 13.15 1.79 9.51
CA GLN A 46 13.36 3.09 10.16
C GLN A 46 14.46 3.04 11.21
N THR A 47 14.55 1.94 11.97
CA THR A 47 15.62 1.74 12.94
C THR A 47 16.98 1.66 12.24
N GLU A 48 17.08 0.84 11.19
CA GLU A 48 18.32 0.71 10.41
C GLU A 48 18.73 2.04 9.75
N LEU A 49 17.77 2.82 9.26
CA LEU A 49 18.05 4.13 8.67
C LEU A 49 18.55 5.15 9.68
N LEU A 50 18.09 5.09 10.94
CA LEU A 50 18.58 5.97 11.99
C LEU A 50 20.05 5.66 12.32
N GLU A 51 20.41 4.39 12.36
CA GLU A 51 21.81 3.96 12.52
C GLU A 51 22.66 4.37 11.32
N ALA A 52 22.17 4.14 10.11
CA ALA A 52 22.85 4.53 8.87
C ALA A 52 23.05 6.04 8.77
N GLU A 53 22.06 6.83 9.21
CA GLU A 53 22.15 8.30 9.24
C GLU A 53 23.26 8.78 10.18
N ALA A 54 23.53 8.08 11.28
CA ALA A 54 24.64 8.41 12.16
C ALA A 54 26.02 8.16 11.52
N ILE A 55 26.12 7.21 10.58
CA ILE A 55 27.38 6.81 9.93
C ILE A 55 27.62 7.60 8.64
N TRP A 56 26.59 7.74 7.80
CA TRP A 56 26.68 8.31 6.44
C TRP A 56 25.98 9.67 6.31
N GLY A 57 25.45 10.20 7.41
CA GLY A 57 24.72 11.45 7.44
C GLY A 57 23.34 11.36 6.80
N ARG A 58 22.67 12.51 6.72
CA ARG A 58 21.29 12.63 6.21
C ARG A 58 21.09 12.10 4.78
N THR A 59 22.17 12.04 4.00
CA THR A 59 22.14 11.64 2.59
C THR A 59 21.56 10.24 2.37
N VAL A 60 21.75 9.30 3.31
CA VAL A 60 21.13 7.97 3.21
C VAL A 60 19.61 8.07 3.29
N TYR A 61 19.08 8.85 4.25
CA TYR A 61 17.65 9.03 4.43
C TYR A 61 17.00 9.64 3.19
N GLU A 62 17.65 10.62 2.57
CA GLU A 62 17.17 11.28 1.35
C GLU A 62 16.98 10.31 0.19
N LYS A 63 17.79 9.25 0.09
CA LYS A 63 17.61 8.22 -0.95
C LYS A 63 16.37 7.36 -0.74
N PHE A 64 15.92 7.21 0.51
CA PHE A 64 14.74 6.42 0.84
C PHE A 64 13.44 7.22 0.81
N GLU A 65 13.49 8.55 0.92
CA GLU A 65 12.32 9.42 0.89
C GLU A 65 11.36 9.15 -0.29
N PRO A 66 11.83 8.94 -1.54
CA PRO A 66 10.95 8.62 -2.66
C PRO A 66 10.14 7.33 -2.46
N VAL A 67 10.74 6.27 -1.89
CA VAL A 67 10.02 5.02 -1.58
C VAL A 67 8.92 5.26 -0.56
N PHE A 68 9.16 6.12 0.44
CA PHE A 68 8.17 6.43 1.47
C PHE A 68 7.01 7.27 0.94
N LYS A 69 7.29 8.17 -0.01
CA LYS A 69 6.24 8.91 -0.74
C LYS A 69 5.37 7.96 -1.57
N LEU A 70 5.98 7.02 -2.29
CA LEU A 70 5.26 5.99 -3.06
C LEU A 70 4.46 5.04 -2.16
N GLN A 71 5.00 4.65 -1.00
CA GLN A 71 4.28 3.90 0.01
C GLN A 71 3.03 4.67 0.46
N GLN A 72 3.15 5.96 0.79
CA GLN A 72 2.02 6.78 1.21
C GLN A 72 0.96 6.91 0.10
N GLU A 73 1.40 7.09 -1.15
CA GLU A 73 0.52 7.14 -2.32
C GLU A 73 -0.30 5.84 -2.48
N LEU A 74 0.36 4.68 -2.33
CA LEU A 74 -0.31 3.38 -2.34
C LEU A 74 -1.32 3.25 -1.20
N PHE A 75 -0.94 3.66 0.01
CA PHE A 75 -1.83 3.59 1.17
C PHE A 75 -3.11 4.40 0.94
N SER A 76 -2.95 5.66 0.55
CA SER A 76 -4.08 6.55 0.27
C SER A 76 -4.97 5.99 -0.84
N SER A 77 -4.38 5.42 -1.90
CA SER A 77 -5.12 4.79 -2.98
C SER A 77 -5.94 3.57 -2.52
N VAL A 78 -5.38 2.72 -1.66
CA VAL A 78 -6.11 1.60 -1.04
C VAL A 78 -7.29 2.11 -0.21
N GLN A 79 -7.08 3.15 0.61
CA GLN A 79 -8.14 3.70 1.46
C GLN A 79 -9.28 4.28 0.63
N ILE A 80 -8.97 5.09 -0.38
CA ILE A 80 -9.99 5.69 -1.26
C ILE A 80 -10.77 4.59 -1.98
N PHE A 81 -10.09 3.55 -2.47
CA PHE A 81 -10.76 2.41 -3.10
C PHE A 81 -11.72 1.68 -2.14
N LEU A 82 -11.29 1.42 -0.90
CA LEU A 82 -12.13 0.77 0.10
C LEU A 82 -13.36 1.62 0.44
N LEU A 83 -13.23 2.94 0.53
CA LEU A 83 -14.34 3.87 0.74
C LEU A 83 -15.28 3.94 -0.46
N ALA A 84 -14.74 3.95 -1.69
CA ALA A 84 -15.53 3.97 -2.92
C ALA A 84 -16.45 2.74 -3.06
N CYS A 85 -16.05 1.60 -2.46
CA CYS A 85 -16.82 0.36 -2.51
C CYS A 85 -17.53 0.00 -1.19
N ASP A 86 -17.56 0.90 -0.21
CA ASP A 86 -18.16 0.63 1.12
C ASP A 86 -19.69 0.63 1.07
N PRO A 87 -20.36 -0.51 1.37
CA PRO A 87 -21.81 -0.60 1.37
C PRO A 87 -22.48 0.18 2.51
N ASN A 88 -21.74 0.57 3.56
CA ASN A 88 -22.25 1.40 4.65
C ASN A 88 -22.25 2.89 4.31
N GLU A 89 -21.45 3.29 3.32
CA GLU A 89 -21.39 4.68 2.86
C GLU A 89 -22.63 5.07 2.06
N SER A 90 -22.92 6.37 2.05
CA SER A 90 -23.96 6.91 1.17
C SER A 90 -23.56 6.73 -0.30
N LYS A 91 -24.54 6.65 -1.21
CA LYS A 91 -24.25 6.59 -2.66
C LYS A 91 -23.42 7.81 -3.11
N GLN A 92 -23.74 9.00 -2.61
CA GLN A 92 -23.02 10.24 -2.92
C GLN A 92 -21.56 10.17 -2.48
N ALA A 93 -21.29 9.65 -1.28
CA ALA A 93 -19.92 9.48 -0.77
C ALA A 93 -19.13 8.44 -1.59
N ARG A 94 -19.75 7.31 -1.94
CA ARG A 94 -19.13 6.32 -2.82
C ARG A 94 -18.80 6.89 -4.19
N ASP A 95 -19.73 7.61 -4.82
CA ASP A 95 -19.55 8.21 -6.14
C ASP A 95 -18.41 9.26 -6.11
N ALA A 96 -18.32 10.07 -5.05
CA ALA A 96 -17.24 11.03 -4.85
C ALA A 96 -15.87 10.34 -4.69
N ASN A 97 -15.79 9.29 -3.87
CA ASN A 97 -14.56 8.53 -3.68
C ASN A 97 -14.16 7.76 -4.95
N GLN A 98 -15.12 7.27 -5.73
CA GLN A 98 -14.87 6.63 -7.02
C GLN A 98 -14.31 7.63 -8.04
N ASP A 99 -14.82 8.87 -8.08
CA ASP A 99 -14.29 9.93 -8.93
C ASP A 99 -12.84 10.27 -8.54
N ILE A 100 -12.55 10.42 -7.24
CA ILE A 100 -11.17 10.62 -6.74
C ILE A 100 -10.28 9.45 -7.15
N PHE A 101 -10.74 8.20 -6.97
CA PHE A 101 -9.98 7.01 -7.32
C PHE A 101 -9.65 6.92 -8.81
N THR A 102 -10.63 7.23 -9.67
CA THR A 102 -10.48 7.14 -11.14
C THR A 102 -9.64 8.26 -11.74
N LYS A 103 -9.65 9.45 -11.12
CA LYS A 103 -8.77 10.57 -11.49
C LYS A 103 -7.34 10.37 -10.99
N GLY A 104 -7.16 9.55 -9.96
CA GLY A 104 -5.86 9.15 -9.45
C GLY A 104 -5.06 8.32 -10.45
N ARG A 105 -3.78 8.14 -10.14
CA ARG A 105 -2.91 7.21 -10.86
C ARG A 105 -3.41 5.76 -10.67
N ASP A 106 -3.39 4.95 -11.73
CA ASP A 106 -3.73 3.52 -11.63
C ASP A 106 -2.61 2.77 -10.90
N ILE A 107 -2.82 2.50 -9.61
CA ILE A 107 -1.81 1.94 -8.69
C ILE A 107 -2.18 0.53 -8.20
N LEU A 108 -3.47 0.24 -8.01
CA LEU A 108 -3.90 -0.98 -7.30
C LEU A 108 -3.88 -2.24 -8.16
N TYR A 109 -4.14 -2.10 -9.45
CA TYR A 109 -4.26 -3.22 -10.36
C TYR A 109 -3.42 -2.95 -11.59
N ASN A 110 -2.32 -3.67 -11.75
CA ASN A 110 -1.63 -3.67 -13.03
C ASN A 110 -2.53 -4.38 -14.07
N ARG A 111 -3.17 -3.59 -14.93
CA ARG A 111 -4.07 -4.08 -15.98
C ARG A 111 -3.32 -4.59 -17.21
N SER A 112 -1.99 -4.41 -17.29
CA SER A 112 -1.16 -4.83 -18.41
C SER A 112 -0.14 -5.88 -17.99
N LEU A 113 -0.18 -7.05 -18.63
CA LEU A 113 0.81 -8.10 -18.42
C LEU A 113 2.15 -7.80 -19.13
N GLU A 114 2.16 -6.89 -20.10
CA GLU A 114 3.30 -6.67 -21.00
C GLU A 114 4.17 -5.46 -20.62
N LYS A 115 3.61 -4.49 -19.89
CA LYS A 115 4.35 -3.28 -19.48
C LYS A 115 4.18 -3.06 -17.98
N PRO A 116 5.29 -2.84 -17.23
CA PRO A 116 5.16 -2.41 -15.84
C PRO A 116 4.36 -1.12 -15.81
N ASP A 117 3.34 -1.09 -14.94
CA ASP A 117 2.56 0.12 -14.74
C ASP A 117 3.47 1.25 -14.23
N PRO A 118 3.08 2.52 -14.41
CA PRO A 118 3.91 3.64 -14.01
C PRO A 118 4.35 3.56 -12.54
N PHE A 119 3.48 3.12 -11.63
CA PHE A 119 3.79 3.08 -10.19
C PHE A 119 4.87 2.03 -9.89
N THR A 120 4.75 0.85 -10.49
CA THR A 120 5.79 -0.19 -10.45
C THR A 120 7.13 0.35 -10.94
N LYS A 121 7.13 1.07 -12.07
CA LYS A 121 8.36 1.69 -12.61
C LYS A 121 9.00 2.67 -11.61
N ASP A 122 8.21 3.50 -10.96
CA ASP A 122 8.72 4.49 -10.00
C ASP A 122 9.29 3.82 -8.74
N ILE A 123 8.61 2.79 -8.22
CA ILE A 123 9.12 1.98 -7.11
C ILE A 123 10.46 1.34 -7.48
N THR A 124 10.56 0.70 -8.65
CA THR A 124 11.80 0.05 -9.09
C THR A 124 12.94 1.06 -9.22
N ASN A 125 12.67 2.25 -9.75
CA ASN A 125 13.69 3.30 -9.86
C ASN A 125 14.13 3.84 -8.50
N ALA A 126 13.20 4.01 -7.56
CA ALA A 126 13.50 4.45 -6.20
C ALA A 126 14.35 3.41 -5.46
N ILE A 127 14.01 2.11 -5.58
CA ILE A 127 14.82 1.00 -5.04
C ILE A 127 16.22 1.00 -5.64
N LYS A 128 16.34 1.12 -6.97
CA LYS A 128 17.64 1.17 -7.64
C LYS A 128 18.51 2.32 -7.12
N THR A 129 17.91 3.49 -6.89
CA THR A 129 18.62 4.66 -6.34
C THR A 129 19.18 4.39 -4.94
N ILE A 130 18.43 3.67 -4.11
CA ILE A 130 18.88 3.22 -2.79
C ILE A 130 20.02 2.22 -2.93
N GLU A 131 19.86 1.19 -3.77
CA GLU A 131 20.87 0.16 -3.98
C GLU A 131 22.19 0.73 -4.49
N ASP A 132 22.14 1.64 -5.46
CA ASP A 132 23.33 2.28 -6.01
C ASP A 132 24.04 3.16 -4.97
N PHE A 133 23.30 3.75 -4.02
CA PHE A 133 23.88 4.48 -2.89
C PHE A 133 24.50 3.54 -1.84
N LEU A 134 23.85 2.43 -1.50
CA LEU A 134 24.33 1.50 -0.47
C LEU A 134 25.50 0.63 -0.96
N ARG A 135 25.53 0.26 -2.24
CA ARG A 135 26.52 -0.69 -2.80
C ARG A 135 27.99 -0.34 -2.50
N PRO A 136 28.44 0.93 -2.57
CA PRO A 136 29.81 1.30 -2.18
C PRO A 136 30.10 1.11 -0.68
N HIS A 137 29.08 1.22 0.18
CA HIS A 137 29.20 1.12 1.63
C HIS A 137 29.11 -0.32 2.16
N LEU A 138 28.64 -1.26 1.33
CA LEU A 138 28.45 -2.67 1.69
C LEU A 138 29.64 -3.57 1.31
N LYS A 139 30.62 -3.06 0.55
CA LYS A 139 31.81 -3.84 0.19
C LYS A 139 32.81 -3.85 1.36
N LYS A 140 33.15 -5.06 1.81
CA LYS A 140 34.42 -5.34 2.49
C LYS A 140 35.57 -5.26 1.50
#